data_AF-A0A4R9K8Q3-F1
#
_entry.id   AF-A0A4R9K8Q3-F1
#
_cell.length_a   1.000
_cell.length_b   1.000
_cell.length_c   1.000
_cell.angle_alpha   90.00
_cell.angle_beta   90.00
_cell.angle_gamma   90.00
#
_symmetry.space_group_name_H-M   'P 1'
#
loop_
_entity.id
_entity.type
_entity.pdbx_description
1 polymer ?
#
loop_
_entity_poly.entity_id
_entity_poly.type
_entity_poly.pdbx_seq_one_letter_code
_entity_poly.pdbx_strand_id
1 'polypeptide(L)'
;MDMFQKRILPTAIYLGLSSLAFLVYLFYERSLLGFPDGYLSDLDRAYYWLYLIFGIQHILHILIFVYFGFGYGTRKNWITFLLYYSGSIFLFFAIEWFLKFILDHGVGG
;
A
#
# COMPACT_ATOMS: atom_id res chain seq x y z
N MET A 1 18.73 -23.67 3.71
CA MET A 1 18.39 -22.25 3.88
C MET A 1 19.66 -21.50 4.30
N ASP A 2 20.15 -20.59 3.45
CA ASP A 2 21.34 -19.76 3.66
C ASP A 2 21.17 -18.83 4.89
N MET A 3 22.29 -18.38 5.47
CA MET A 3 22.30 -17.47 6.63
C MET A 3 21.57 -16.16 6.33
N PHE A 4 21.65 -15.66 5.09
CA PHE A 4 20.88 -14.52 4.63
C PHE A 4 19.37 -14.80 4.67
N GLN A 5 18.93 -15.93 4.13
CA GLN A 5 17.51 -16.33 4.10
C GLN A 5 16.92 -16.44 5.51
N LYS A 6 17.67 -17.02 6.46
CA LYS A 6 17.24 -17.09 7.87
C LYS A 6 17.06 -15.71 8.50
N ARG A 7 17.87 -14.73 8.10
CA ARG A 7 17.79 -13.36 8.62
C ARG A 7 16.63 -12.57 8.03
N ILE A 8 16.28 -12.78 6.75
CA ILE A 8 15.18 -12.04 6.12
C ILE A 8 13.80 -12.61 6.41
N LEU A 9 13.68 -13.91 6.73
CA LEU A 9 12.39 -14.57 6.92
C LEU A 9 11.48 -13.85 7.94
N PRO A 10 11.95 -13.50 9.16
CA PRO A 10 11.11 -12.77 10.12
C PRO A 10 10.66 -11.41 9.58
N THR A 11 11.55 -10.70 8.89
CA THR A 11 11.25 -9.39 8.30
C THR A 11 10.24 -9.51 7.15
N ALA A 12 10.36 -10.52 6.30
CA ALA A 12 9.44 -10.78 5.21
C ALA A 12 8.03 -11.11 5.73
N ILE A 13 7.93 -11.93 6.78
CA ILE A 13 6.65 -12.22 7.45
C ILE A 13 6.05 -10.94 8.03
N TYR A 14 6.83 -10.18 8.80
CA TYR A 14 6.36 -8.94 9.42
C TYR A 14 5.84 -7.95 8.38
N LEU A 15 6.63 -7.64 7.35
CA LEU A 15 6.24 -6.68 6.32
C LEU A 15 5.10 -7.19 5.44
N GLY A 16 5.04 -8.51 5.18
CA GLY A 16 3.91 -9.13 4.49
C GLY A 16 2.60 -8.97 5.26
N LEU A 17 2.62 -9.18 6.58
CA LEU A 17 1.46 -8.96 7.45
C LEU A 17 1.09 -7.47 7.56
N SER A 18 2.07 -6.57 7.64
CA SER A 18 1.80 -5.12 7.59
C SER A 18 1.16 -4.71 6.26
N SER A 19 1.64 -5.25 5.14
CA SER A 19 1.06 -5.01 3.82
C SER A 19 -0.37 -5.56 3.71
N LEU A 20 -0.66 -6.71 4.35
CA LEU A 20 -2.01 -7.25 4.43
C LEU A 20 -2.94 -6.39 5.28
N ALA A 21 -2.50 -5.94 6.45
CA ALA A 21 -3.26 -5.02 7.28
C ALA A 21 -3.56 -3.70 6.54
N PHE A 22 -2.58 -3.16 5.83
CA PHE A 22 -2.77 -1.95 5.02
C PHE A 22 -3.74 -2.17 3.86
N LEU A 23 -3.67 -3.34 3.20
CA LEU A 23 -4.63 -3.71 2.16
C LEU A 23 -6.07 -3.72 2.70
N VAL A 24 -6.29 -4.37 3.86
CA VAL A 24 -7.61 -4.41 4.51
C VAL A 24 -8.08 -3.01 4.86
N TYR A 25 -7.19 -2.17 5.39
CA TYR A 25 -7.47 -0.77 5.68
C TYR A 25 -7.91 0.01 4.42
N LEU A 26 -7.19 -0.10 3.31
CA LEU A 26 -7.57 0.57 2.06
C LEU A 26 -8.93 0.11 1.53
N PHE A 27 -9.24 -1.18 1.63
CA PHE A 27 -10.56 -1.69 1.24
C PHE A 27 -11.67 -1.17 2.15
N TYR A 28 -11.40 -1.06 3.45
CA TYR A 28 -12.32 -0.48 4.41
C TYR A 28 -12.58 1.01 4.10
N GLU A 29 -11.53 1.83 3.96
CA GLU A 29 -11.66 3.25 3.60
C GLU A 29 -12.42 3.45 2.28
N ARG A 30 -12.10 2.64 1.27
CA ARG A 30 -12.81 2.65 -0.01
C ARG A 30 -14.30 2.33 0.15
N SER A 31 -14.68 1.46 1.08
CA SER A 31 -16.08 1.09 1.32
C SER A 31 -16.90 2.20 1.98
N LEU A 32 -16.23 3.19 2.58
CA LEU A 32 -16.86 4.34 3.23
C LEU A 32 -17.07 5.53 2.29
N LEU A 33 -16.51 5.50 1.07
CA LEU A 33 -16.65 6.59 0.11
C LEU A 33 -18.11 6.79 -0.29
N GLY A 34 -18.59 8.03 -0.16
CA GLY A 34 -19.99 8.40 -0.38
C GLY A 34 -20.96 7.90 0.70
N PHE A 35 -20.49 7.39 1.84
CA PHE A 35 -21.39 7.09 2.96
C PHE A 35 -21.79 8.39 3.69
N PRO A 36 -23.06 8.58 4.10
CA PRO A 36 -24.19 7.64 4.03
C PRO A 36 -25.13 7.81 2.83
N ASP A 37 -25.06 8.93 2.11
CA ASP A 37 -26.06 9.31 1.10
C ASP A 37 -25.83 8.67 -0.29
N GLY A 38 -24.68 8.03 -0.49
CA GLY A 38 -24.24 7.40 -1.72
C GLY A 38 -23.68 8.37 -2.76
N TYR A 39 -23.56 9.67 -2.42
CA TYR A 39 -23.06 10.67 -3.36
C TYR A 39 -21.53 10.63 -3.44
N LEU A 40 -21.00 10.46 -4.66
CA LEU A 40 -19.56 10.41 -4.90
C LEU A 40 -19.07 11.74 -5.48
N SER A 41 -18.41 12.53 -4.63
CA SER A 41 -17.70 13.74 -5.05
C SER A 41 -16.51 13.39 -5.97
N ASP A 42 -15.94 14.40 -6.62
CA ASP A 42 -14.72 14.20 -7.42
C ASP A 42 -13.54 13.76 -6.55
N LEU A 43 -13.50 14.18 -5.28
CA LEU A 43 -12.52 13.72 -4.30
C LEU A 43 -12.71 12.24 -3.96
N ASP A 44 -13.96 11.79 -3.75
CA ASP A 44 -14.25 10.38 -3.50
C ASP A 44 -13.86 9.51 -4.69
N ARG A 45 -14.10 9.98 -5.93
CA ARG A 45 -13.68 9.28 -7.14
C ARG A 45 -12.16 9.19 -7.24
N ALA A 46 -11.43 10.26 -6.89
CA ALA A 46 -9.97 10.24 -6.84
C ALA A 46 -9.46 9.23 -5.81
N TYR A 47 -10.04 9.22 -4.60
CA TYR A 47 -9.70 8.25 -3.55
C TYR A 47 -10.04 6.82 -3.93
N TYR A 48 -11.15 6.60 -4.61
CA TYR A 48 -11.53 5.27 -5.09
C TYR A 48 -10.43 4.67 -5.98
N TRP A 49 -9.91 5.45 -6.92
CA TRP A 49 -8.81 5.02 -7.79
C TRP A 49 -7.50 4.86 -7.02
N LEU A 50 -7.19 5.79 -6.13
CA LEU A 50 -5.99 5.71 -5.29
C LEU A 50 -5.98 4.42 -4.47
N TYR A 51 -7.04 4.14 -3.72
CA TYR A 51 -7.16 2.96 -2.88
C TYR A 51 -7.19 1.67 -3.70
N LEU A 52 -7.79 1.67 -4.89
CA LEU A 52 -7.77 0.51 -5.78
C LEU A 52 -6.35 0.21 -6.29
N ILE A 53 -5.64 1.22 -6.81
CA ILE A 53 -4.29 1.06 -7.37
C ILE A 53 -3.33 0.59 -6.27
N PHE A 54 -3.35 1.26 -5.12
CA PHE A 54 -2.49 0.87 -4.00
C PHE A 54 -2.89 -0.46 -3.38
N GLY A 55 -4.19 -0.80 -3.35
CA GLY A 55 -4.66 -2.12 -2.92
C GLY A 55 -4.08 -3.24 -3.80
N ILE A 56 -4.17 -3.10 -5.13
CA ILE A 56 -3.56 -4.06 -6.08
C ILE A 56 -2.05 -4.15 -5.86
N GLN A 57 -1.40 -3.00 -5.66
CA GLN A 57 0.03 -2.96 -5.39
C GLN A 57 0.42 -3.72 -4.11
N HIS A 58 -0.34 -3.55 -3.02
CA HIS A 58 -0.10 -4.27 -1.76
C HIS A 58 -0.35 -5.77 -1.88
N ILE A 59 -1.29 -6.22 -2.72
CA ILE A 59 -1.44 -7.64 -3.07
C ILE A 59 -0.15 -8.16 -3.72
N LEU A 60 0.40 -7.43 -4.69
CA LEU A 60 1.67 -7.81 -5.34
C LEU A 60 2.84 -7.82 -4.35
N HIS A 61 2.91 -6.85 -3.44
CA HIS A 61 3.93 -6.81 -2.39
C HIS A 61 3.88 -8.05 -1.49
N ILE A 62 2.68 -8.48 -1.08
CA ILE A 62 2.51 -9.69 -0.26
C ILE A 62 3.06 -10.92 -0.99
N LEU A 63 2.76 -11.08 -2.28
CA LEU A 63 3.30 -12.18 -3.08
C LEU A 63 4.84 -12.16 -3.13
N ILE A 64 5.43 -10.97 -3.25
CA ILE A 64 6.89 -10.80 -3.24
C ILE A 64 7.48 -11.09 -1.85
N PHE A 65 6.82 -10.68 -0.75
CA PHE A 65 7.26 -11.05 0.59
C PHE A 65 7.19 -12.56 0.83
N VAL A 66 6.16 -13.24 0.33
CA VAL A 66 6.06 -14.71 0.35
C VAL A 66 7.21 -15.34 -0.46
N TYR A 67 7.49 -14.82 -1.66
CA TYR A 67 8.61 -15.27 -2.48
C TYR A 67 9.96 -15.18 -1.74
N PHE A 68 10.26 -14.03 -1.11
CA PHE A 68 11.46 -13.89 -0.29
C PHE A 68 11.43 -14.73 0.99
N GLY A 69 10.25 -14.94 1.58
CA GLY A 69 10.05 -15.79 2.75
C GLY A 69 10.37 -17.27 2.49
N PHE A 70 10.07 -17.79 1.30
CA PHE A 70 10.52 -19.12 0.87
C PHE A 70 12.03 -19.19 0.57
N GLY A 71 12.76 -18.09 0.73
CA GLY A 71 14.19 -18.00 0.51
C GLY A 71 14.56 -17.74 -0.95
N TYR A 72 13.61 -17.43 -1.83
CA TYR A 72 13.95 -17.08 -3.20
C TYR A 72 14.57 -15.67 -3.28
N GLY A 73 15.38 -15.44 -4.32
CA GLY A 73 16.00 -14.14 -4.59
C GLY A 73 17.38 -13.92 -3.93
N THR A 74 17.99 -12.79 -4.26
CA THR A 74 19.31 -12.39 -3.78
C THR A 74 19.21 -11.21 -2.81
N ARG A 75 20.27 -10.96 -2.03
CA ARG A 75 20.37 -9.79 -1.15
C ARG A 75 20.12 -8.47 -1.89
N LYS A 76 20.63 -8.35 -3.12
CA LYS A 76 20.41 -7.15 -3.95
C LYS A 76 18.94 -6.97 -4.27
N ASN A 77 18.27 -8.03 -4.73
CA ASN A 77 16.84 -7.98 -5.06
C ASN A 77 15.98 -7.63 -3.83
N TRP A 78 16.33 -8.18 -2.66
CA TRP A 78 15.65 -7.86 -1.41
C TRP A 78 15.78 -6.38 -1.05
N ILE A 79 17.00 -5.83 -1.09
CA ILE A 79 17.23 -4.41 -0.78
C ILE A 79 16.53 -3.51 -1.79
N THR A 80 16.64 -3.79 -3.08
CA THR A 80 15.95 -3.02 -4.13
C THR A 80 14.44 -3.04 -3.92
N PHE A 81 13.88 -4.20 -3.59
CA PHE A 81 12.45 -4.34 -3.31
C PHE A 81 12.04 -3.54 -2.06
N LEU A 82 12.83 -3.57 -0.99
CA LEU A 82 12.54 -2.78 0.21
C LEU A 82 12.55 -1.27 -0.06
N LEU A 83 13.48 -0.79 -0.88
CA LEU A 83 13.53 0.62 -1.29
C LEU A 83 12.33 1.01 -2.15
N TYR A 84 11.92 0.14 -3.07
CA TYR A 84 10.71 0.33 -3.86
C TYR A 84 9.45 0.33 -2.98
N TYR A 85 9.34 -0.64 -2.07
CA TYR A 85 8.23 -0.78 -1.13
C TYR A 85 8.10 0.47 -0.26
N SER A 86 9.18 0.92 0.38
CA SER A 86 9.14 2.13 1.22
C SER A 86 8.82 3.38 0.40
N GLY A 87 9.43 3.54 -0.78
CA GLY A 87 9.16 4.65 -1.70
C GLY A 87 7.69 4.70 -2.12
N SER A 88 7.06 3.55 -2.37
CA SER A 88 5.63 3.51 -2.71
C SER A 88 4.73 3.96 -1.56
N ILE A 89 5.07 3.65 -0.32
CA ILE A 89 4.31 4.11 0.86
C ILE A 89 4.42 5.63 0.98
N PHE A 90 5.60 6.21 0.82
CA PHE A 90 5.76 7.67 0.83
C PHE A 90 4.98 8.33 -0.30
N LEU A 91 4.96 7.73 -1.49
CA LEU A 91 4.20 8.23 -2.62
C LEU A 91 2.69 8.19 -2.36
N PHE A 92 2.17 7.14 -1.71
CA PHE A 92 0.77 7.06 -1.29
C PHE A 92 0.40 8.26 -0.41
N PHE A 93 1.13 8.47 0.68
CA PHE A 93 0.84 9.55 1.61
C PHE A 93 1.03 10.94 0.99
N ALA A 94 1.99 11.09 0.08
CA ALA A 94 2.18 12.35 -0.65
C ALA A 94 0.99 12.65 -1.57
N ILE A 95 0.48 11.65 -2.30
CA ILE A 95 -0.71 11.81 -3.16
C ILE A 95 -1.95 12.03 -2.30
N GLU A 96 -2.14 11.27 -1.23
CA GLU A 96 -3.24 11.45 -0.29
C GLU A 96 -3.25 12.88 0.26
N TRP A 97 -2.12 13.36 0.75
CA TRP A 97 -1.96 14.71 1.28
C TRP A 97 -2.25 15.78 0.22
N PHE A 98 -1.75 15.59 -1.00
CA PHE A 98 -2.00 16.48 -2.13
C PHE A 98 -3.49 16.54 -2.51
N LEU A 99 -4.17 15.39 -2.55
CA LEU A 99 -5.60 15.32 -2.85
C LEU A 99 -6.42 16.06 -1.78
N LYS A 100 -6.11 15.86 -0.49
CA LYS A 100 -6.77 16.63 0.60
C LYS A 100 -6.50 18.12 0.41
N PHE A 101 -5.24 18.52 0.25
CA PHE A 101 -4.89 19.95 0.16
C PHE A 101 -5.58 20.67 -1.01
N ILE A 102 -5.74 20.02 -2.16
CA ILE A 102 -6.30 20.65 -3.37
C ILE A 102 -7.82 20.55 -3.44
N LEU A 103 -8.38 19.38 -3.14
CA LEU A 103 -9.79 19.10 -3.36
C LEU A 103 -10.64 19.37 -2.11
N ASP A 104 -10.06 19.31 -0.92
CA ASP A 104 -10.76 19.62 0.35
C ASP A 104 -10.75 21.14 0.65
N HIS A 105 -9.87 21.92 0.00
CA HIS A 105 -9.83 23.39 0.15
C HIS A 105 -10.31 24.15 -1.09
N GLY A 106 -10.64 23.43 -2.17
CA GLY A 106 -11.20 23.98 -3.41
C GLY A 106 -12.71 24.18 -3.39
N VAL A 107 -13.42 23.71 -2.35
CA VAL A 107 -14.86 23.87 -2.21
C VAL A 107 -15.16 24.41 -0.82
N GLY A 108 -15.08 25.74 -0.69
CA GLY A 108 -15.76 26.43 0.38
C GLY A 108 -17.26 26.14 0.26
N GLY A 109 -17.80 25.45 1.27
CA GLY A 109 -19.20 25.36 1.60
C GLY A 109 -19.39 25.85 3.03
#